data_AF-A0A0Q4UAG8-F1
#
_entry.id   AF-A0A0Q4UAG8-F1
#
_cell.length_a   1.000
_cell.length_b   1.000
_cell.length_c   1.000
_cell.angle_alpha   90.00
_cell.angle_beta   90.00
_cell.angle_gamma   90.00
#
_symmetry.space_group_name_H-M   'P 1'
#
loop_
_entity.id
_entity.type
_entity.pdbx_description
1 polymer ?
#
loop_
_entity_poly.entity_id
_entity_poly.type
_entity_poly.pdbx_seq_one_letter_code
_entity_poly.pdbx_strand_id
1 'polypeptide(L)'
;MKLNLPARVPNEGARRLAFHLTVAKPGSLKRFARKAGLSEMMVERLIRGDVMPDDDMAKAIYLASDTAVFSSHWSHRPHGGWFDRPISQVAA
;
A
#
# COMPACT_ATOMS: atom_id res chain seq x y z
N MET A 1 -7.06 -14.25 -0.81
CA MET A 1 -7.09 -13.10 -1.74
C MET A 1 -5.85 -13.15 -2.59
N LYS A 2 -5.96 -12.98 -3.92
CA LYS A 2 -4.81 -12.98 -4.83
C LYS A 2 -4.65 -11.57 -5.39
N LEU A 3 -3.59 -10.87 -4.99
CA LEU A 3 -3.22 -9.60 -5.62
C LEU A 3 -2.43 -9.88 -6.90
N ASN A 4 -2.72 -9.13 -7.95
CA ASN A 4 -1.89 -9.15 -9.14
C ASN A 4 -0.71 -8.18 -8.96
N LEU A 5 0.42 -8.73 -8.52
CA LEU A 5 1.65 -7.98 -8.27
C LEU A 5 2.51 -7.98 -9.53
N PRO A 6 2.92 -6.80 -10.06
CA PRO A 6 3.85 -6.76 -11.18
C PRO A 6 5.24 -7.28 -10.77
N ALA A 7 6.04 -7.70 -11.75
CA ALA A 7 7.36 -8.26 -11.50
C ALA A 7 8.30 -7.29 -10.75
N ARG A 8 8.16 -5.98 -11.01
CA ARG A 8 8.93 -4.92 -10.34
C ARG A 8 8.02 -4.15 -9.38
N VAL A 9 8.55 -3.85 -8.20
CA VAL A 9 7.91 -2.95 -7.24
C VAL A 9 8.01 -1.50 -7.75
N PRO A 10 6.90 -0.76 -7.90
CA PRO A 10 6.91 0.59 -8.46
C PRO A 10 7.43 1.65 -7.48
N ASN A 11 6.99 1.61 -6.21
CA ASN A 11 7.42 2.52 -5.14
C ASN A 11 7.23 1.87 -3.76
N GLU A 12 7.73 2.53 -2.71
CA GLU A 12 7.66 2.03 -1.33
C GLU A 12 6.21 2.00 -0.79
N GLY A 13 5.36 2.92 -1.21
CA GLY A 13 3.94 2.95 -0.84
C GLY A 13 3.19 1.71 -1.30
N ALA A 14 3.30 1.38 -2.58
CA ALA A 14 2.75 0.17 -3.19
C ALA A 14 3.27 -1.10 -2.51
N ARG A 15 4.59 -1.17 -2.24
CA ARG A 15 5.23 -2.29 -1.55
C ARG A 15 4.62 -2.53 -0.18
N ARG A 16 4.56 -1.49 0.65
CA ARG A 16 4.04 -1.57 2.02
C ARG A 16 2.56 -1.88 2.04
N LEU A 17 1.79 -1.33 1.10
CA LEU A 17 0.37 -1.62 0.97
C LEU A 17 0.14 -3.10 0.61
N ALA A 18 0.86 -3.63 -0.38
CA ALA A 18 0.80 -5.04 -0.75
C ALA A 18 1.17 -5.94 0.43
N PHE A 19 2.27 -5.64 1.14
CA PHE A 19 2.71 -6.37 2.33
C PHE A 19 1.64 -6.32 3.44
N HIS A 20 1.05 -5.16 3.69
CA HIS A 20 0.00 -5.00 4.70
C HIS A 20 -1.21 -5.90 4.40
N LEU A 21 -1.68 -5.90 3.15
CA LEU A 21 -2.86 -6.64 2.71
C LEU A 21 -2.66 -8.16 2.64
N THR A 22 -1.43 -8.63 2.46
CA THR A 22 -1.12 -10.05 2.21
C THR A 22 -0.46 -10.75 3.39
N VAL A 23 0.43 -10.06 4.09
CA VAL A 23 1.27 -10.66 5.14
C VAL A 23 0.88 -10.13 6.52
N ALA A 24 0.88 -8.80 6.71
CA ALA A 24 0.73 -8.23 8.06
C ALA A 24 -0.69 -8.36 8.61
N LYS A 25 -1.70 -8.13 7.76
CA LYS A 25 -3.11 -8.21 8.13
C LYS A 25 -3.91 -8.86 7.00
N PRO A 26 -3.76 -10.18 6.81
CA PRO A 26 -4.44 -10.90 5.74
C PRO A 26 -5.96 -10.69 5.85
N GLY A 27 -6.55 -10.12 4.81
CA GLY A 27 -7.96 -9.79 4.76
C GLY A 27 -8.47 -9.79 3.32
N SER A 28 -9.73 -9.39 3.13
CA SER A 28 -10.25 -9.15 1.78
C SER A 28 -9.91 -7.74 1.31
N LEU A 29 -9.55 -7.62 0.03
CA LEU A 29 -9.28 -6.35 -0.65
C LEU A 29 -10.46 -5.41 -0.49
N LYS A 30 -11.67 -5.93 -0.73
CA LYS A 30 -12.96 -5.29 -0.45
C LYS A 30 -13.06 -4.63 0.91
N ARG A 31 -12.61 -5.29 1.98
CA ARG A 31 -12.69 -4.73 3.34
C ARG A 31 -11.76 -3.54 3.50
N PHE A 32 -10.54 -3.65 3.00
CA PHE A 32 -9.59 -2.55 3.01
C PHE A 32 -10.08 -1.37 2.16
N ALA A 33 -10.48 -1.64 0.91
CA ALA A 33 -10.99 -0.65 -0.02
C ALA A 33 -12.16 0.14 0.60
N ARG A 34 -13.13 -0.56 1.20
CA ARG A 34 -14.23 0.07 1.94
C ARG A 34 -13.75 0.93 3.11
N LYS A 35 -12.76 0.46 3.89
CA LYS A 35 -12.19 1.23 5.02
C LYS A 35 -11.47 2.50 4.53
N ALA A 36 -10.82 2.44 3.36
CA ALA A 36 -10.13 3.56 2.75
C ALA A 36 -11.05 4.49 1.94
N GLY A 37 -12.33 4.15 1.76
CA GLY A 37 -13.23 4.90 0.87
C GLY A 37 -12.87 4.76 -0.62
N LEU A 38 -12.19 3.67 -1.00
CA LEU A 38 -11.72 3.41 -2.36
C LEU A 38 -12.46 2.22 -2.98
N SER A 39 -12.42 2.12 -4.32
CA SER A 39 -12.79 0.89 -5.02
C SER A 39 -11.65 -0.13 -4.96
N GLU A 40 -11.97 -1.43 -5.07
CA GLU A 40 -10.95 -2.49 -5.14
C GLU A 40 -10.00 -2.26 -6.33
N MET A 41 -10.55 -1.85 -7.47
CA MET A 41 -9.77 -1.50 -8.66
C MET A 41 -8.80 -0.34 -8.41
N MET A 42 -9.17 0.68 -7.64
CA MET A 42 -8.25 1.76 -7.29
C MET A 42 -7.08 1.25 -6.44
N VAL A 43 -7.36 0.39 -5.46
CA VAL A 43 -6.32 -0.22 -4.63
C VAL A 43 -5.37 -1.08 -5.47
N GLU A 44 -5.89 -1.83 -6.46
CA GLU A 44 -5.03 -2.58 -7.39
C GLU A 44 -4.16 -1.66 -8.24
N ARG A 45 -4.70 -0.55 -8.77
CA ARG A 45 -3.94 0.42 -9.57
C ARG A 45 -2.83 1.09 -8.76
N LEU A 46 -3.09 1.40 -7.49
CA LEU A 46 -2.08 1.89 -6.55
C LEU A 46 -0.94 0.88 -6.35
N ILE A 47 -1.28 -0.40 -6.16
CA ILE A 47 -0.30 -1.49 -5.98
C ILE A 47 0.51 -1.72 -7.26
N ARG A 48 -0.11 -1.62 -8.43
CA ARG A 48 0.58 -1.74 -9.72
C ARG A 48 1.45 -0.53 -10.05
N GLY A 49 1.22 0.61 -9.40
CA GLY A 49 1.89 1.87 -9.69
C GLY A 49 1.27 2.62 -10.87
N ASP A 50 0.08 2.24 -11.31
CA ASP A 50 -0.67 2.89 -12.40
C ASP A 50 -1.26 4.23 -11.95
N VAL A 51 -1.38 4.43 -10.63
CA VAL A 51 -1.90 5.65 -9.99
C VAL A 51 -1.00 6.02 -8.83
N MET A 52 -0.68 7.31 -8.74
CA MET A 52 -0.15 7.93 -7.54
C MET A 52 -1.29 8.58 -6.76
N PRO A 53 -1.40 8.33 -5.44
CA PRO A 53 -2.42 9.00 -4.65
C PRO A 53 -2.08 10.48 -4.47
N ASP A 54 -3.11 11.32 -4.46
CA ASP A 54 -3.03 12.66 -3.89
C ASP A 54 -2.99 12.60 -2.36
N ASP A 55 -2.87 13.77 -1.71
CA ASP A 55 -2.72 13.86 -0.26
C ASP A 55 -3.92 13.30 0.51
N ASP A 56 -5.14 13.51 0.01
CA ASP A 56 -6.37 13.03 0.64
C ASP A 56 -6.49 11.50 0.54
N MET A 57 -6.19 10.95 -0.64
CA MET A 57 -6.15 9.50 -0.86
C MET A 57 -5.03 8.86 -0.04
N ALA A 58 -3.86 9.47 0.03
CA ALA A 58 -2.74 8.98 0.82
C ALA A 58 -3.08 8.99 2.32
N LYS A 59 -3.76 10.02 2.82
CA LYS A 59 -4.28 10.09 4.19
C LYS A 59 -5.31 9.01 4.48
N ALA A 60 -6.23 8.76 3.55
CA ALA A 60 -7.22 7.69 3.70
C ALA A 60 -6.54 6.30 3.78
N ILE A 61 -5.53 6.05 2.94
CA ILE A 61 -4.74 4.82 2.95
C ILE A 61 -3.94 4.68 4.27
N TYR A 62 -3.34 5.76 4.75
CA TYR A 62 -2.63 5.78 6.04
C TYR A 62 -3.53 5.32 7.19
N LEU A 63 -4.73 5.89 7.30
CA LEU A 63 -5.70 5.51 8.32
C LEU A 63 -6.22 4.08 8.13
N ALA A 64 -6.48 3.68 6.88
CA ALA A 64 -6.99 2.35 6.56
C ALA A 64 -5.96 1.24 6.83
N SER A 65 -4.67 1.53 6.64
CA SER A 65 -3.55 0.60 6.81
C SER A 65 -3.02 0.54 8.25
N ASP A 66 -3.76 1.07 9.23
CA ASP A 66 -3.32 1.15 10.63
C ASP A 66 -1.92 1.79 10.74
N THR A 67 -1.75 2.93 10.06
CA THR A 67 -0.52 3.74 9.98
C THR A 67 0.69 3.08 9.31
N ALA A 68 0.50 1.95 8.62
CA ALA A 68 1.60 1.24 7.97
C ALA A 68 2.13 1.93 6.68
N VAL A 69 1.30 2.72 6.01
CA VAL A 69 1.62 3.37 4.72
C VAL A 69 1.46 4.89 4.83
N PHE A 70 2.56 5.61 4.94
CA PHE A 70 2.60 7.09 4.98
C PHE A 70 2.58 7.70 3.58
N SER A 71 2.11 8.94 3.46
CA SER A 71 2.06 9.69 2.20
C SER A 71 3.43 9.81 1.53
N SER A 72 4.49 10.01 2.31
CA SER A 72 5.85 10.11 1.79
C SER A 72 6.31 8.83 1.09
N HIS A 73 5.83 7.64 1.48
CA HIS A 73 6.29 6.38 0.88
C HIS A 73 5.98 6.28 -0.63
N TRP A 74 4.95 6.97 -1.11
CA TRP A 74 4.56 6.90 -2.52
C TRP A 74 5.61 7.51 -3.46
N SER A 75 6.41 8.48 -2.98
CA SER A 75 7.50 9.09 -3.76
C SER A 75 8.87 8.45 -3.54
N HIS A 76 9.00 7.47 -2.62
CA HIS A 76 10.26 6.80 -2.33
C HIS A 76 10.46 5.56 -3.21
N ARG A 77 11.74 5.29 -3.54
CA ARG A 77 12.15 4.03 -4.15
C ARG A 77 11.81 2.86 -3.21
N PRO A 78 11.43 1.68 -3.74
CA PRO A 78 11.14 0.53 -2.89
C PRO A 78 12.41 0.07 -2.15
N HIS A 79 12.28 -0.19 -0.85
CA HIS A 79 13.40 -0.65 -0.02
C HIS A 79 13.66 -2.17 -0.12
N GLY A 80 12.79 -2.91 -0.81
CA GLY A 80 12.89 -4.36 -0.99
C GLY A 80 11.84 -4.90 -1.95
N GLY A 81 11.70 -6.23 -1.98
CA GLY A 81 10.64 -6.94 -2.70
C GLY A 81 9.28 -6.87 -2.01
N TRP A 82 8.27 -7.41 -2.69
CA TRP A 82 6.86 -7.40 -2.26
C TRP A 82 6.63 -8.00 -0.87
N PHE A 83 7.41 -9.02 -0.52
CA PHE A 83 7.23 -9.79 0.71
C PHE A 83 8.28 -9.48 1.79
N ASP A 84 9.20 -8.55 1.50
CA ASP A 84 10.20 -8.14 2.47
C ASP A 84 9.53 -7.30 3.56
N ARG A 85 9.82 -7.62 4.83
CA ARG A 85 9.26 -6.89 5.97
C ARG A 85 9.65 -5.41 5.89
N PRO A 86 8.69 -4.46 5.93
CA PRO A 86 9.01 -3.05 6.02
C PRO A 86 9.78 -2.73 7.29
N ILE A 87 10.88 -1.99 7.15
CA ILE A 87 11.60 -1.42 8.29
C ILE A 87 10.81 -0.18 8.72
N SER A 88 10.36 -0.16 9.98
CA SER A 88 9.80 1.06 10.57
C SER A 88 10.96 2.02 10.80
N GLN A 89 11.07 3.06 9.96
CA GLN A 89 11.76 4.26 10.41
C GLN A 89 10.81 4.93 11.39
N VAL A 90 11.03 4.70 12.68
CA VAL A 90 10.48 5.58 13.71
C VAL A 90 11.07 6.94 13.40
N ALA A 91 10.24 7.89 12.95
CA ALA A 91 10.65 9.28 12.91
C ALA A 91 11.06 9.65 14.34
N ALA A 92 12.35 9.96 14.52
CA ALA A 92 12.87 10.53 15.75
C ALA A 92 12.26 11.92 16.00
#